data_AF-A0A7Y3DPG2-F1
#
_entry.id   AF-A0A7Y3DPG2-F1
#
_cell.length_a   1.000
_cell.length_b   1.000
_cell.length_c   1.000
_cell.angle_alpha   90.00
_cell.angle_beta   90.00
_cell.angle_gamma   90.00
#
_symmetry.space_group_name_H-M   'P 1'
#
loop_
_entity.id
_entity.type
_entity.pdbx_description
1 polymer ?
#
loop_
_entity_poly.entity_id
_entity_poly.type
_entity_poly.pdbx_seq_one_letter_code
_entity_poly.pdbx_strand_id
1 'polypeptide(L)' 'MKDPATKSSYRQKWRQQRSYHCHCCRQEFRFCWQCRCGFSICQSCMEDNIWGMSCNAITWQCPDCGQQNGFGNQ' A
#
# COMPACT_ATOMS: atom_id res chain seq x y z
N MET A 1 -38.22 17.78 -13.22
CA MET A 1 -37.01 17.94 -12.40
C MET A 1 -36.86 16.63 -11.62
N LYS A 2 -35.84 15.81 -11.90
CA LYS A 2 -35.61 14.54 -11.18
C LYS A 2 -34.19 14.55 -10.63
N ASP A 3 -34.08 14.45 -9.32
CA ASP A 3 -32.86 14.58 -8.53
C ASP A 3 -31.80 13.52 -8.88
N PRO A 4 -30.51 13.87 -8.97
CA PRO A 4 -29.46 12.91 -9.25
C PRO A 4 -29.06 12.15 -7.97
N ALA A 5 -29.22 10.83 -8.05
CA ALA A 5 -28.76 9.79 -7.13
C ALA A 5 -27.64 10.19 -6.15
N THR A 6 -27.98 10.13 -4.86
CA THR A 6 -27.09 10.21 -3.69
C THR A 6 -25.89 9.28 -3.85
N LYS A 7 -24.72 9.83 -4.19
CA LYS A 7 -23.45 9.08 -4.22
C LYS A 7 -23.15 8.57 -2.81
N SER A 8 -23.22 7.25 -2.64
CA SER A 8 -23.11 6.52 -1.37
C SER A 8 -21.98 7.01 -0.45
N SER A 9 -22.37 7.58 0.70
CA SER A 9 -21.52 7.97 1.83
C SER A 9 -20.64 6.83 2.37
N TYR A 10 -20.96 5.58 2.03
CA TYR A 10 -20.21 4.39 2.41
C TYR A 10 -18.84 4.30 1.72
N ARG A 11 -18.75 4.60 0.42
CA ARG A 11 -17.46 4.64 -0.31
C ARG A 11 -16.54 5.76 0.19
N GLN A 12 -17.12 6.84 0.70
CA GLN A 12 -16.37 8.00 1.18
C GLN A 12 -15.74 7.73 2.56
N LYS A 13 -16.44 7.03 3.46
CA LYS A 13 -15.89 6.61 4.76
C LYS A 13 -14.71 5.64 4.64
N TRP A 14 -14.78 4.69 3.71
CA TRP A 14 -13.70 3.70 3.52
C TRP A 14 -12.39 4.31 3.02
N ARG A 15 -12.47 5.36 2.19
CA ARG A 15 -11.28 6.10 1.69
C ARG A 15 -10.66 7.03 2.74
N GLN A 16 -11.42 7.43 3.77
CA GLN A 16 -10.99 8.44 4.73
C GLN A 16 -10.12 7.91 5.89
N GLN A 17 -10.18 6.62 6.26
CA GLN A 17 -9.73 6.19 7.60
C GLN A 17 -8.47 5.34 7.71
N ARG A 18 -7.73 5.03 6.64
CA ARG A 18 -6.47 4.28 6.78
C ARG A 18 -5.31 5.12 6.25
N SER A 19 -4.61 5.79 7.17
CA SER A 19 -3.21 6.15 6.97
C SER A 19 -2.34 4.97 7.42
N TYR A 20 -1.26 4.74 6.68
CA TYR A 20 -0.25 3.74 6.97
C TYR A 20 1.07 4.45 7.18
N HIS A 21 1.84 4.01 8.17
CA HIS A 21 3.18 4.52 8.42
C HIS A 21 4.19 3.75 7.56
N CYS A 22 5.13 4.43 6.91
CA CYS A 22 6.25 3.78 6.20
C CYS A 22 7.41 3.52 7.17
N HIS A 23 7.92 2.30 7.23
CA HIS A 23 9.07 1.96 8.08
C HIS A 23 10.39 2.58 7.61
N CYS A 24 10.51 2.88 6.31
CA CYS A 24 11.73 3.48 5.74
C CYS A 24 11.84 5.00 6.05
N CYS A 25 10.83 5.78 5.65
CA CYS A 25 10.87 7.24 5.77
C CYS A 25 10.09 7.81 6.97
N ARG A 26 9.38 6.95 7.71
CA ARG A 26 8.59 7.31 8.90
C ARG A 26 7.49 8.36 8.66
N GLN A 27 7.01 8.45 7.42
CA GLN A 27 5.89 9.31 7.05
C GLN A 27 4.59 8.52 6.94
N GLU A 28 3.46 9.22 7.04
CA GLU A 28 2.13 8.65 6.86
C GLU A 28 1.67 8.76 5.40
N PHE A 29 1.12 7.66 4.87
CA PHE A 29 0.62 7.57 3.51
C PHE A 29 -0.77 6.96 3.47
N ARG A 30 -1.54 7.30 2.44
CA ARG A 30 -2.81 6.63 2.14
C ARG A 30 -2.60 5.20 1.65
N PHE A 31 -1.40 4.90 1.17
CA PHE A 31 -1.03 3.63 0.60
C PHE A 31 0.40 3.26 1.00
N CYS A 32 0.54 2.07 1.57
CA CYS A 32 1.81 1.38 1.74
C CYS A 32 1.63 -0.07 1.27
N TRP A 33 2.66 -0.61 0.63
CA TRP A 33 2.82 -2.05 0.49
C TRP A 33 3.03 -2.63 1.88
N GLN A 34 2.26 -3.65 2.23
CA GLN A 34 2.25 -4.25 3.57
C GLN A 34 2.65 -5.72 3.47
N CYS A 35 3.58 -6.13 4.32
CA CYS A 35 3.83 -7.53 4.60
C CYS A 35 2.97 -8.00 5.77
N ARG A 36 2.64 -9.30 5.78
CA ARG A 36 1.91 -9.94 6.88
C ARG A 36 2.68 -9.90 8.21
N CYS A 37 4.00 -9.71 8.20
CA CYS A 37 4.79 -9.52 9.41
C CYS A 37 4.60 -8.16 10.09
N GLY A 38 3.92 -7.20 9.44
CA GLY A 38 3.71 -5.84 9.94
C GLY A 38 4.58 -4.78 9.25
N PHE A 39 5.58 -5.18 8.47
CA PHE A 39 6.39 -4.25 7.68
C PHE A 39 5.52 -3.53 6.64
N SER A 40 5.72 -2.22 6.53
CA SER A 40 5.00 -1.37 5.59
C SER A 40 5.95 -0.37 4.93
N ILE A 41 5.87 -0.25 3.60
CA ILE A 41 6.74 0.61 2.80
C ILE A 41 5.89 1.41 1.80
N CYS A 42 6.13 2.71 1.71
CA CYS A 42 5.42 3.56 0.77
C CYS A 42 5.89 3.32 -0.67
N GLN A 43 5.16 3.89 -1.64
CA GLN A 43 5.49 3.74 -3.05
C GLN A 43 6.90 4.25 -3.40
N SER A 44 7.27 5.46 -2.97
CA SER A 44 8.59 6.03 -3.29
C SER A 44 9.73 5.20 -2.71
N CYS A 45 9.65 4.82 -1.43
CA CYS A 45 10.67 3.96 -0.82
C CYS A 45 10.72 2.58 -1.49
N MET A 46 9.59 2.04 -1.94
CA MET A 46 9.60 0.79 -2.70
C MET A 46 10.31 0.95 -4.05
N GLU A 47 10.05 2.02 -4.80
CA GLU A 47 10.71 2.31 -6.08
C GLU A 47 12.23 2.47 -5.92
N ASP A 48 12.67 3.18 -4.86
CA ASP A 48 14.09 3.35 -4.55
C ASP A 48 14.80 2.04 -4.20
N ASN A 49 14.08 1.08 -3.60
CA ASN A 49 14.65 -0.18 -3.11
C ASN A 49 14.28 -1.40 -3.97
N ILE A 50 13.52 -1.22 -5.06
CA ILE A 50 12.91 -2.31 -5.82
C ILE A 50 13.96 -3.29 -6.37
N TRP A 51 15.12 -2.76 -6.78
CA TRP A 51 16.24 -3.55 -7.31
C TRP A 51 16.80 -4.56 -6.32
N GLY A 52 16.72 -4.27 -5.01
CA GLY A 52 17.15 -5.18 -3.95
C GLY A 52 16.02 -6.02 -3.36
N MET A 53 14.76 -5.66 -3.63
CA MET A 53 13.58 -6.26 -3.01
C MET A 53 12.74 -7.09 -3.97
N SER A 54 12.88 -6.95 -5.30
CA SER A 54 12.08 -7.66 -6.29
C SER A 54 12.94 -8.16 -7.45
N CYS A 55 12.70 -9.41 -7.86
CA CYS A 55 13.40 -10.02 -8.99
C CYS A 55 12.57 -10.01 -10.30
N ASN A 56 11.28 -9.69 -10.22
CA ASN A 56 10.33 -9.85 -11.35
C ASN A 56 9.31 -8.71 -11.46
N ALA A 57 9.39 -7.68 -10.61
CA ALA A 57 8.42 -6.58 -10.51
C ALA A 57 6.95 -7.01 -10.31
N ILE A 58 6.70 -8.27 -9.95
CA ILE A 58 5.38 -8.84 -9.63
C ILE A 58 5.27 -9.09 -8.12
N THR A 59 6.35 -9.58 -7.52
CA THR A 59 6.48 -9.82 -6.09
C THR A 59 7.67 -9.08 -5.50
N TRP A 60 7.61 -8.77 -4.21
CA TRP A 60 8.72 -8.22 -3.44
C TRP A 60 8.98 -9.08 -2.19
N GLN A 61 10.26 -9.24 -1.85
CA GLN A 61 10.73 -9.89 -0.65
C GLN A 61 10.79 -8.88 0.50
N CYS A 62 10.16 -9.20 1.61
CA CYS A 62 10.20 -8.35 2.80
C CYS A 62 11.60 -8.37 3.44
N PRO A 63 12.20 -7.21 3.74
CA PRO A 63 13.53 -7.16 4.34
C PRO A 63 13.55 -7.65 5.80
N ASP A 64 12.41 -7.55 6.50
CA ASP A 64 12.32 -7.93 7.91
C ASP A 64 12.16 -9.45 8.11
N CYS A 65 11.32 -10.10 7.30
CA CYS A 65 10.97 -11.52 7.50
C CYS A 65 11.32 -12.44 6.32
N GLY A 66 11.81 -11.88 5.20
CA GLY A 66 12.16 -12.64 4.00
C GLY A 66 10.98 -13.22 3.22
N GLN A 67 9.72 -12.99 3.64
CA GLN A 67 8.53 -13.49 2.93
C GLN A 67 8.30 -12.73 1.61
N GLN A 68 7.74 -13.43 0.63
CA GLN A 68 7.31 -12.87 -0.64
C GLN A 68 5.90 -12.26 -0.51
N ASN A 69 5.72 -11.06 -1.05
CA ASN A 69 4.45 -10.34 -1.10
C ASN A 69 4.16 -9.91 -2.54
N GLY A 70 2.90 -9.94 -2.97
CA GLY A 70 2.52 -9.50 -4.31
C GLY A 70 2.26 -7.99 -4.40
N PHE A 71 2.54 -7.39 -5.56
CA PHE A 71 2.23 -5.98 -5.85
C PHE A 71 0.74 -5.68 -6.11
N GLY A 72 -0.19 -6.39 -5.48
CA GLY A 72 -1.63 -6.09 -5.53
C GLY A 72 -2.30 -6.21 -6.92
N ASN A 73 -1.55 -6.52 -7.97
CA ASN A 73 -2.06 -6.83 -9.30
C ASN A 73 -2.49 -8.31 -9.35
N GLN A 74 -3.70 -8.59 -8.86
CA GLN A 74 -4.45 -9.81 -9.20
C GLN A 74 -5.76 -9.40 -9.88
#